data_AF-A0A926EZV9-F1
#
_entry.id   AF-A0A926EZV9-F1
#
_cell.length_a   1.000
_cell.length_b   1.000
_cell.length_c   1.000
_cell.angle_alpha   90.00
_cell.angle_beta   90.00
_cell.angle_gamma   90.00
#
_symmetry.space_group_name_H-M   'P 1'
#
loop_
_entity.id
_entity.type
_entity.pdbx_description
1 polymer ?
#
loop_
_entity_poly.entity_id
_entity_poly.type
_entity_poly.pdbx_seq_one_letter_code
_entity_poly.pdbx_strand_id
1 'polypeptide(L)' 'MLTEREKEILQTIIDYIEDNEYVPSVREICDIVGLKSPSTVHGHLKKLEDKGYIERKENSPRAMKVVKEKSCQKGP' A
#
# COMPACT_ATOMS: atom_id res chain seq x y z
N MET A 1 -6.37 -0.71 13.96
CA MET A 1 -7.49 -0.81 12.99
C MET A 1 -7.09 -0.08 11.71
N LEU A 2 -7.40 -0.65 10.54
CA LEU A 2 -7.17 -0.01 9.23
C LEU A 2 -8.47 0.63 8.76
N THR A 3 -8.41 1.84 8.23
CA THR A 3 -9.53 2.46 7.53
C THR A 3 -9.75 1.78 6.18
N GLU A 4 -10.93 1.96 5.59
CA GLU A 4 -11.26 1.42 4.27
C GLU A 4 -10.23 1.87 3.21
N ARG A 5 -9.83 3.15 3.25
CA ARG A 5 -8.79 3.68 2.33
C ARG A 5 -7.40 3.10 2.57
N GLU A 6 -7.02 2.86 3.82
CA GLU A 6 -5.74 2.20 4.11
C GLU A 6 -5.73 0.76 3.59
N LYS A 7 -6.85 0.04 3.73
CA LYS A 7 -7.01 -1.31 3.15
C LYS A 7 -6.98 -1.29 1.64
N GLU A 8 -7.69 -0.36 1.01
CA GLU A 8 -7.77 -0.24 -0.44
C GLU A 8 -6.39 0.05 -1.06
N ILE A 9 -5.62 0.95 -0.46
CA ILE A 9 -4.23 1.22 -0.86
C ILE A 9 -3.37 -0.04 -0.72
N LEU A 10 -3.48 -0.75 0.41
CA LEU A 10 -2.72 -1.98 0.64
C LEU A 10 -3.08 -3.05 -0.40
N GLN A 11 -4.38 -3.25 -0.66
CA GLN A 11 -4.89 -4.21 -1.64
C GLN A 11 -4.41 -3.87 -3.05
N THR A 12 -4.47 -2.58 -3.42
CA THR A 12 -3.98 -2.08 -4.71
C THR A 12 -2.50 -2.40 -4.91
N ILE A 13 -1.68 -2.22 -3.86
CA ILE A 13 -0.25 -2.54 -3.93
C ILE A 13 -0.03 -4.02 -4.17
N ILE A 14 -0.78 -4.88 -3.47
CA ILE A 14 -0.66 -6.34 -3.58
C ILE A 14 -1.06 -6.80 -4.97
N ASP A 15 -2.26 -6.40 -5.42
CA ASP A 15 -2.82 -6.75 -6.73
C ASP A 15 -1.87 -6.33 -7.86
N TYR A 16 -1.30 -5.12 -7.73
CA TYR A 16 -0.34 -4.60 -8.68
C TYR A 16 0.97 -5.40 -8.71
N ILE A 17 1.50 -5.81 -7.54
CA ILE A 17 2.69 -6.66 -7.46
C ILE A 17 2.41 -8.05 -8.06
N GLU A 18 1.22 -8.61 -7.82
CA GLU A 18 0.81 -9.90 -8.39
C GLU A 18 0.68 -9.83 -9.92
N ASP A 19 0.20 -8.70 -10.46
CA ASP A 19 -0.02 -8.51 -11.90
C ASP A 19 1.26 -8.11 -12.66
N ASN A 20 2.10 -7.26 -12.07
CA ASN A 20 3.23 -6.61 -12.76
C ASN A 20 4.62 -7.06 -12.30
N GLU A 21 4.72 -7.90 -11.26
CA GLU A 21 5.98 -8.34 -10.64
C GLU A 21 6.84 -7.21 -10.02
N TYR A 22 6.30 -5.99 -9.93
CA TYR A 22 6.98 -4.86 -9.28
C TYR A 22 6.04 -4.04 -8.40
N VAL A 23 6.65 -3.25 -7.52
CA VAL A 23 5.92 -2.47 -6.53
C VAL A 23 5.48 -1.14 -7.14
N PRO A 24 4.18 -0.79 -7.07
CA PRO A 24 3.70 0.46 -7.65
C PRO A 24 4.26 1.67 -6.92
N SER A 25 4.48 2.73 -7.68
CA SER A 25 4.88 4.04 -7.18
C SER A 25 3.70 4.75 -6.54
N VAL A 26 3.97 5.73 -5.66
CA VAL A 26 2.93 6.59 -5.05
C VAL A 26 1.99 7.20 -6.09
N ARG A 27 2.50 7.55 -7.28
CA ARG A 27 1.71 8.06 -8.40
C ARG A 27 0.75 7.02 -8.98
N GLU A 28 1.22 5.79 -9.17
CA GLU A 28 0.41 4.70 -9.73
C GLU A 28 -0.69 4.30 -8.75
N ILE A 29 -0.34 4.19 -7.46
CA ILE A 29 -1.34 3.98 -6.40
C ILE A 29 -2.40 5.08 -6.48
N CYS A 30 -1.98 6.35 -6.53
CA CYS A 30 -2.90 7.49 -6.67
C CYS A 30 -3.87 7.35 -7.84
N ASP A 31 -3.36 6.91 -9.00
CA ASP A 31 -4.14 6.72 -10.22
C ASP A 31 -5.17 5.58 -10.05
N ILE A 32 -4.74 4.45 -9.51
CA ILE A 32 -5.58 3.25 -9.32
C ILE A 32 -6.67 3.48 -8.26
N VAL A 33 -6.35 4.07 -7.10
CA VAL A 33 -7.37 4.41 -6.08
C VAL A 33 -8.14 5.69 -6.41
N GLY A 34 -7.84 6.38 -7.51
CA GLY A 34 -8.53 7.61 -7.92
C GLY A 34 -8.30 8.80 -6.98
N LEU A 35 -7.16 8.84 -6.28
CA LEU A 35 -6.80 9.94 -5.41
C LEU A 35 -6.07 11.05 -6.19
N LYS A 36 -6.60 12.28 -6.14
CA LYS A 36 -6.00 13.43 -6.82
C LYS A 36 -4.72 13.96 -6.16
N SER A 37 -4.47 13.59 -4.90
CA SER A 37 -3.40 14.17 -4.09
C SER A 37 -2.43 13.10 -3.58
N PRO A 38 -1.18 13.04 -4.11
CA PRO A 38 -0.18 12.09 -3.66
C PRO A 38 0.20 12.29 -2.18
N SER A 39 0.03 13.50 -1.63
CA SER A 39 0.22 13.81 -0.22
C SER A 39 -0.70 12.98 0.69
N THR A 40 -1.95 12.73 0.25
CA THR A 40 -2.91 11.93 1.00
C THR A 40 -2.45 10.47 1.06
N VAL A 41 -2.04 9.90 -0.08
CA VAL A 41 -1.46 8.55 -0.16
C VAL A 41 -0.23 8.44 0.72
N HIS A 42 0.68 9.43 0.67
CA HIS A 42 1.88 9.44 1.51
C HIS A 42 1.55 9.33 3.00
N GLY A 43 0.53 10.06 3.46
CA GLY A 43 0.06 10.00 4.85
C GLY A 43 -0.53 8.63 5.22
N HIS A 44 -1.32 8.02 4.33
CA HIS A 44 -1.85 6.67 4.54
C HIS A 44 -0.75 5.61 4.57
N LEU A 45 0.17 5.66 3.62
CA LEU A 45 1.31 4.78 3.60
C LEU A 45 2.15 4.93 4.88
N LYS A 46 2.34 6.16 5.40
CA LYS A 46 3.10 6.38 6.65
C LYS A 46 2.44 5.69 7.84
N LYS A 47 1.10 5.74 7.91
CA LYS A 47 0.34 5.01 8.92
C LYS A 47 0.44 3.49 8.73
N LEU A 48 0.41 2.99 7.51
CA LEU A 48 0.59 1.57 7.21
C LEU A 48 1.97 1.07 7.64
N GLU A 49 2.99 1.90 7.47
CA GLU A 49 4.36 1.62 7.88
C GLU A 49 4.53 1.63 9.40
N ASP A 50 4.00 2.65 10.07
CA ASP A 50 3.97 2.75 11.53
C ASP A 50 3.23 1.57 12.17
N LYS A 51 2.17 1.08 11.51
CA LYS A 51 1.42 -0.10 11.91
C LYS A 51 2.13 -1.43 11.54
N GLY A 52 3.22 -1.40 10.80
CA GLY A 52 4.00 -2.57 10.37
C GLY A 52 3.35 -3.42 9.28
N TYR A 53 2.46 -2.85 8.45
CA TYR A 53 1.89 -3.53 7.28
C TYR A 53 2.81 -3.46 6.07
N ILE A 54 3.48 -2.32 5.89
CA ILE A 54 4.44 -2.08 4.81
C ILE A 54 5.75 -1.56 5.39
N GLU A 55 6.84 -1.72 4.66
CA GLU A 55 8.14 -1.18 5.02
C GLU A 55 8.70 -0.45 3.81
N ARG A 56 9.03 0.83 3.96
CA ARG A 56 9.57 1.66 2.86
C ARG A 56 10.95 2.13 3.22
N LYS A 57 11.85 2.09 2.25
CA LYS A 57 13.16 2.73 2.37
C LYS A 57 13.06 4.18 1.90
N GLU A 58 13.43 5.10 2.78
CA GLU A 58 13.43 6.57 2.55
C GLU A 58 14.18 6.97 1.26
N ASN A 59 15.17 6.18 0.84
CA ASN A 59 15.98 6.44 -0.36
C ASN A 59 15.41 5.84 -1.67
N SER A 60 14.32 5.06 -1.64
CA SER A 60 13.76 4.47 -2.86
C SER A 60 12.28 4.11 -2.68
N PRO A 61 11.35 4.89 -3.26
CA PRO A 61 9.92 4.54 -3.25
C PRO A 61 9.63 3.21 -3.98
N ARG A 62 10.52 2.77 -4.87
CA ARG A 62 10.47 1.45 -5.52
C ARG A 62 10.86 0.28 -4.59
N ALA A 63 11.43 0.56 -3.42
CA ALA A 63 11.82 -0.45 -2.43
C ALA A 63 10.78 -0.52 -1.30
N MET A 64 9.50 -0.36 -1.63
CA MET A 64 8.41 -0.62 -0.68
C MET A 64 8.16 -2.13 -0.62
N LYS A 65 8.16 -2.71 0.57
CA LYS A 65 7.89 -4.14 0.79
C LYS A 65 6.60 -4.28 1.61
N VAL A 66 5.69 -5.13 1.16
CA VAL A 66 4.53 -5.52 1.98
C VAL A 66 4.98 -6.57 2.99
N VAL A 67 4.85 -6.28 4.29
CA VAL A 67 5.39 -7.12 5.38
C VAL A 67 4.29 -7.94 6.04
N LYS A 68 3.07 -7.40 6.15
CA LYS A 68 1.94 -8.06 6.80
C LYS A 68 0.74 -8.06 5.87
N GLU A 69 0.47 -9.23 5.30
CA GLU A 69 -0.66 -9.40 4.40
C GLU A 69 -1.83 -10.17 5.04
N LYS A 70 -1.61 -10.94 6.12
CA LYS A 70 -2.62 -11.92 6.55
C LYS A 70 -2.92 -11.90 8.04
N SER A 71 -4.01 -11.20 8.36
CA SER A 71 -4.91 -11.60 9.45
C SER A 71 -6.34 -11.10 9.20
N CYS A 72 -6.83 -11.29 7.97
CA CYS A 72 -8.27 -11.40 7.73
C CYS A 72 -8.44 -12.63 6.83
N GLN A 73 -8.36 -13.82 7.45
CA GLN A 73 -9.51 -14.71 7.47
C GLN A 73 -10.12 -14.91 6.08
N LYS A 74 -9.56 -15.84 5.31
CA LYS A 74 -10.42 -16.88 4.74
C LYS A 74 -10.90 -17.74 5.91
N GLY A 75 -11.89 -17.23 6.65
CA GLY A 75 -12.77 -18.07 7.46
C GLY A 75 -13.90 -18.56 6.54
N PRO A 76 -14.42 -19.77 6.77
CA PRO A 76 -14.92 -20.72 5.77
C PRO A 76 -15.97 -20.18 4.80
#